data_AF-A0A2V9VIK1-F1
#
_entry.id   AF-A0A2V9VIK1-F1
#
_cell.length_a   1.000
_cell.length_b   1.000
_cell.length_c   1.000
_cell.angle_alpha   90.00
_cell.angle_beta   90.00
_cell.angle_gamma   90.00
#
_symmetry.space_group_name_H-M   'P 1'
#
loop_
_entity.id
_entity.type
_entity.pdbx_description
1 polymer ?
#
loop_
_entity_poly.entity_id
_entity_poly.type
_entity_poly.pdbx_seq_one_letter_code
_entity_poly.pdbx_strand_id
1 'polypeptide(L)'
;MRNFGSISISLRFQLAVPVIHLEHESDGADARRELVPAETQTRVLRMKAFYAALADTRATQIAEFAVALPLLLVMVVGIFDFGNAYNLKQKVTNTAREAAQMGASQPTNDLSNAPPASIRAIRDLVSNSLQSSKVNDCGLATAAATPAGGATPWKWSFTVSCGTAGNFVLTVDRGYVFTSSVTAGGTPVKMISTNVTLLYPYKWQFDRVITLLAPTYIYPGTTQISVTSVMANQS
;
A
#
# COMPACT_ATOMS: atom_id res chain seq x y z
N MET A 1 -16.86 -6.91 27.94
CA MET A 1 -15.55 -7.53 27.69
C MET A 1 -15.81 -9.00 27.36
N ARG A 2 -15.60 -9.44 26.11
CA ARG A 2 -15.95 -10.79 25.64
C ARG A 2 -14.68 -11.66 25.60
N ASN A 3 -14.72 -12.76 26.34
CA ASN A 3 -13.69 -13.81 26.41
C ASN A 3 -13.45 -14.44 25.03
N PHE A 4 -12.19 -14.51 24.61
CA PHE A 4 -11.74 -15.38 23.52
C PHE A 4 -11.20 -16.68 24.10
N GLY A 5 -11.87 -17.79 23.82
CA GLY A 5 -11.40 -19.14 24.18
C GLY A 5 -10.28 -19.59 23.24
N SER A 6 -9.22 -20.16 23.83
CA SER A 6 -8.10 -20.78 23.11
C SER A 6 -8.45 -22.21 22.68
N ILE A 7 -8.23 -22.54 21.42
CA ILE A 7 -8.40 -23.89 20.86
C ILE A 7 -7.01 -24.50 20.68
N SER A 8 -6.70 -25.56 21.44
CA SER A 8 -5.46 -26.32 21.31
C SER A 8 -5.72 -27.57 20.48
N ILE A 9 -5.01 -27.71 19.34
CA ILE A 9 -5.09 -28.88 18.46
C ILE A 9 -3.83 -29.73 18.68
N SER A 10 -4.02 -30.94 19.23
CA SER A 10 -2.94 -31.89 19.49
C SER A 10 -2.86 -32.93 18.37
N LEU A 11 -1.93 -32.79 17.42
CA LEU A 11 -1.62 -33.86 16.46
C LEU A 11 -0.65 -34.87 17.09
N ARG A 12 -1.08 -36.12 17.26
CA ARG A 12 -0.20 -37.25 17.57
C ARG A 12 0.26 -37.91 16.27
N PHE A 13 1.56 -37.85 15.98
CA PHE A 13 2.17 -38.57 14.86
C PHE A 13 2.76 -39.88 15.38
N GLN A 14 2.14 -41.02 15.06
CA GLN A 14 2.62 -42.35 15.43
C GLN A 14 3.64 -42.80 14.37
N LEU A 15 4.94 -42.80 14.68
CA LEU A 15 5.97 -43.38 13.81
C LEU A 15 5.98 -44.91 13.95
N ALA A 16 5.60 -45.63 12.89
CA ALA A 16 5.87 -47.04 12.73
C ALA A 16 7.33 -47.24 12.29
N VAL A 17 8.11 -48.02 13.04
CA VAL A 17 9.48 -48.40 12.68
C VAL A 17 9.47 -49.85 12.21
N PRO A 18 9.99 -50.18 11.00
CA PRO A 18 10.10 -51.56 10.58
C PRO A 18 11.27 -52.25 11.29
N VAL A 19 11.01 -53.46 11.80
CA VAL A 19 11.99 -54.31 12.48
C VAL A 19 12.85 -55.00 11.44
N ILE A 20 14.17 -54.77 11.48
CA ILE A 20 15.15 -55.46 10.61
C ILE A 20 15.64 -56.69 11.37
N HIS A 21 15.39 -57.87 10.80
CA HIS A 21 15.86 -59.16 11.29
C HIS A 21 17.28 -59.38 10.79
N LEU A 22 18.25 -59.58 11.69
CA LEU A 22 19.61 -59.98 11.35
C LEU A 22 19.84 -61.42 11.85
N GLU A 23 20.15 -62.33 10.92
CA GLU A 23 20.65 -63.67 11.24
C GLU A 23 22.05 -63.59 11.87
N HIS A 24 22.31 -64.46 12.84
CA HIS A 24 23.54 -64.50 13.61
C HIS A 24 24.18 -65.89 13.51
N GLU A 25 25.15 -66.03 12.60
CA GLU A 25 26.11 -67.14 12.57
C GLU A 25 27.12 -66.95 13.71
N SER A 26 27.29 -67.94 14.58
CA SER A 26 28.14 -67.86 15.77
C SER A 26 29.03 -69.10 15.88
N ASP A 27 30.28 -68.98 15.42
CA ASP A 27 31.37 -69.88 15.79
C ASP A 27 31.97 -69.47 17.14
N GLY A 28 32.33 -70.46 17.95
CA GLY A 28 32.57 -70.30 19.38
C GLY A 28 33.97 -69.82 19.74
N ALA A 29 34.07 -68.98 20.78
CA ALA A 29 35.09 -69.10 21.82
C ALA A 29 34.80 -68.14 22.98
N ASP A 30 35.02 -68.69 24.16
CA ASP A 30 34.87 -68.17 25.52
C ASP A 30 35.65 -66.86 25.79
N ALA A 31 34.98 -65.86 26.39
CA ALA A 31 35.54 -65.00 27.46
C ALA A 31 34.59 -63.84 27.86
N ARG A 32 34.24 -63.82 29.16
CA ARG A 32 33.81 -62.68 30.00
C ARG A 32 32.86 -61.64 29.38
N ARG A 33 31.56 -61.77 29.69
CA ARG A 33 30.53 -60.75 29.48
C ARG A 33 30.61 -59.65 30.54
N GLU A 34 31.25 -58.54 30.22
CA GLU A 34 30.83 -57.22 30.74
C GLU A 34 29.63 -56.75 29.90
N LEU A 35 28.48 -56.56 30.56
CA LEU A 35 27.32 -55.92 29.96
C LEU A 35 27.58 -54.41 29.87
N VAL A 36 28.09 -53.96 28.73
CA VAL A 36 28.13 -52.54 28.38
C VAL A 36 26.70 -52.11 28.02
N PRO A 37 26.11 -51.11 28.71
CA PRO A 37 24.74 -50.67 28.42
C PRO A 37 24.70 -49.97 27.05
N ALA A 38 23.97 -50.60 26.11
CA ALA A 38 23.77 -50.14 24.74
C ALA A 38 22.70 -49.04 24.64
N GLU A 39 22.83 -47.95 25.40
CA GLU A 39 21.80 -46.89 25.44
C GLU A 39 22.18 -45.60 24.69
N THR A 40 23.41 -45.49 24.17
CA THR A 40 23.94 -44.19 23.69
C THR A 40 24.10 -44.08 22.17
N GLN A 41 23.71 -45.09 21.39
CA GLN A 41 23.98 -45.16 19.93
C GLN A 41 22.76 -44.77 19.05
N THR A 42 21.55 -44.73 19.61
CA THR A 42 20.30 -44.53 18.85
C THR A 42 20.00 -43.09 18.43
N ARG A 43 20.66 -42.08 19.03
CA ARG A 43 20.45 -40.66 18.67
C ARG A 43 21.13 -40.24 17.36
N VAL A 44 22.30 -40.80 17.07
CA VAL A 44 23.12 -40.35 15.93
C VAL A 44 22.59 -40.88 14.59
N LEU A 45 22.03 -42.09 14.61
CA LEU A 45 21.47 -42.75 13.42
C LEU A 45 20.15 -42.11 12.96
N ARG A 46 19.29 -41.68 13.89
CA ARG A 46 18.06 -40.93 13.55
C ARG A 46 18.35 -39.58 12.88
N MET A 47 19.45 -38.93 13.28
CA MET A 47 19.85 -37.65 12.72
C MET A 47 20.37 -37.81 11.29
N LYS A 48 21.23 -38.79 11.03
CA LYS A 48 21.73 -39.11 9.68
C LYS A 48 20.61 -39.56 8.72
N ALA A 49 19.62 -40.31 9.20
CA ALA A 49 18.46 -40.72 8.39
C ALA A 49 17.55 -39.54 8.00
N PHE A 50 17.37 -38.56 8.89
CA PHE A 50 16.67 -37.31 8.57
C PHE A 50 17.44 -36.49 7.52
N TYR A 51 18.76 -36.37 7.65
CA TYR A 51 19.61 -35.68 6.67
C TYR A 51 19.72 -36.44 5.33
N ALA A 52 19.62 -37.77 5.33
CA ALA A 52 19.60 -38.58 4.12
C ALA A 52 18.24 -38.56 3.41
N ALA A 53 17.13 -38.49 4.15
CA ALA A 53 15.79 -38.26 3.57
C ALA A 53 15.63 -36.84 2.99
N LEU A 54 16.42 -35.88 3.50
CA LEU A 54 16.58 -34.54 2.92
C LEU A 54 17.51 -34.52 1.69
N ALA A 55 18.26 -35.60 1.42
CA ALA A 55 19.16 -35.74 0.27
C ALA A 55 18.50 -36.39 -0.96
N ASP A 56 17.20 -36.70 -0.88
CA ASP A 56 16.41 -37.19 -2.01
C ASP A 56 16.10 -36.02 -2.96
N THR A 57 16.18 -36.24 -4.28
CA THR A 57 15.97 -35.18 -5.30
C THR A 57 14.61 -34.49 -5.18
N ARG A 58 13.63 -35.18 -4.59
CA ARG A 58 12.29 -34.67 -4.27
C ARG A 58 12.30 -33.62 -3.15
N ALA A 59 13.18 -33.74 -2.16
CA ALA A 59 13.31 -32.77 -1.07
C ALA A 59 13.94 -31.46 -1.56
N THR A 60 14.90 -31.55 -2.48
CA THR A 60 15.52 -30.39 -3.14
C THR A 60 14.51 -29.59 -3.96
N GLN A 61 13.63 -30.25 -4.72
CA GLN A 61 12.56 -29.58 -5.48
C GLN A 61 11.59 -28.79 -4.60
N ILE A 62 11.23 -29.33 -3.43
CA ILE A 62 10.37 -28.66 -2.46
C ILE A 62 11.09 -27.44 -1.86
N ALA A 63 12.40 -27.56 -1.58
CA ALA A 63 13.20 -26.46 -1.06
C ALA A 63 13.34 -25.30 -2.07
N GLU A 64 13.55 -25.60 -3.35
CA GLU A 64 13.62 -24.59 -4.42
C GLU A 64 12.30 -23.81 -4.56
N PHE A 65 11.16 -24.51 -4.52
CA PHE A 65 9.85 -23.87 -4.56
C PHE A 65 9.58 -23.02 -3.32
N ALA A 66 9.99 -23.50 -2.13
CA ALA A 66 9.80 -22.77 -0.88
C ALA A 66 10.54 -21.43 -0.86
N VAL A 67 11.70 -21.33 -1.53
CA VAL A 67 12.45 -20.07 -1.67
C VAL A 67 11.82 -19.13 -2.72
N ALA A 68 11.22 -19.67 -3.79
CA ALA A 68 10.55 -18.87 -4.81
C ALA A 68 9.20 -18.28 -4.35
N LEU A 69 8.47 -19.00 -3.48
CA LEU A 69 7.15 -18.62 -2.97
C LEU A 69 7.11 -17.22 -2.31
N PRO A 70 8.00 -16.85 -1.37
CA PRO A 70 7.97 -15.51 -0.76
C PRO A 70 8.23 -14.40 -1.77
N LEU A 71 9.10 -14.62 -2.77
CA LEU A 71 9.34 -13.66 -3.84
C LEU A 71 8.07 -13.45 -4.70
N LEU A 72 7.41 -14.54 -5.08
CA LEU A 72 6.16 -14.52 -5.83
C LEU A 72 5.04 -13.78 -5.07
N LEU A 73 4.91 -14.03 -3.76
CA LEU A 73 3.92 -13.34 -2.92
C LEU A 73 4.15 -11.82 -2.89
N VAL A 74 5.39 -11.38 -2.70
CA VAL A 74 5.75 -9.96 -2.68
C VAL A 74 5.46 -9.32 -4.05
N MET A 75 5.78 -10.00 -5.15
CA MET A 75 5.47 -9.52 -6.50
C MET A 75 3.96 -9.37 -6.72
N VAL A 76 3.17 -10.37 -6.37
CA VAL A 76 1.71 -10.35 -6.55
C VAL A 76 1.06 -9.24 -5.71
N VAL A 77 1.44 -9.10 -4.44
CA VAL A 77 0.96 -8.00 -3.58
C VAL A 77 1.36 -6.65 -4.15
N GLY A 78 2.60 -6.50 -4.63
CA GLY A 78 3.08 -5.28 -5.26
C GLY A 78 2.26 -4.89 -6.50
N ILE A 79 1.91 -5.86 -7.36
CA ILE A 79 1.10 -5.62 -8.57
C ILE A 79 -0.31 -5.16 -8.19
N PHE A 80 -0.99 -5.84 -7.26
CA PHE A 80 -2.34 -5.45 -6.83
C PHE A 80 -2.35 -4.09 -6.14
N ASP A 81 -1.36 -3.81 -5.30
CA ASP A 81 -1.25 -2.53 -4.60
C ASP A 81 -1.00 -1.37 -5.59
N PHE A 82 -0.12 -1.57 -6.56
CA PHE A 82 0.10 -0.59 -7.64
C PHE A 82 -1.16 -0.39 -8.49
N GLY A 83 -1.90 -1.45 -8.81
CA GLY A 83 -3.16 -1.37 -9.54
C GLY A 83 -4.20 -0.51 -8.80
N ASN A 84 -4.31 -0.69 -7.49
CA ASN A 84 -5.20 0.13 -6.64
C ASN A 84 -4.76 1.59 -6.59
N ALA A 85 -3.46 1.86 -6.42
CA ALA A 85 -2.90 3.21 -6.43
C ALA A 85 -3.17 3.92 -7.77
N TYR A 86 -3.00 3.21 -8.89
CA TYR A 86 -3.27 3.74 -10.22
C TYR A 86 -4.75 4.04 -10.43
N ASN A 87 -5.64 3.12 -10.02
CA ASN A 87 -7.08 3.32 -10.08
C ASN A 87 -7.51 4.57 -9.29
N LEU A 88 -6.98 4.73 -8.08
CA LEU A 88 -7.21 5.92 -7.26
C LEU A 88 -6.72 7.19 -7.95
N LYS A 89 -5.51 7.16 -8.53
CA LYS A 89 -4.97 8.30 -9.29
C LYS A 89 -5.89 8.70 -10.44
N GLN A 90 -6.46 7.75 -11.18
CA GLN A 90 -7.39 8.04 -12.26
C GLN A 90 -8.67 8.71 -11.75
N LYS A 91 -9.26 8.19 -10.65
CA LYS A 91 -10.45 8.78 -10.02
C LYS A 91 -10.20 10.21 -9.54
N VAL A 92 -9.12 10.42 -8.80
CA VAL A 92 -8.72 11.75 -8.30
C VAL A 92 -8.44 12.71 -9.47
N THR A 93 -7.86 12.22 -10.55
CA THR A 93 -7.62 13.02 -11.77
C THR A 93 -8.93 13.45 -12.43
N ASN A 94 -9.90 12.54 -12.55
CA ASN A 94 -11.21 12.88 -13.08
C ASN A 94 -11.90 13.94 -12.21
N THR A 95 -11.89 13.75 -10.89
CA THR A 95 -12.44 14.73 -9.94
C THR A 95 -11.74 16.09 -10.02
N ALA A 96 -10.41 16.13 -10.16
CA ALA A 96 -9.68 17.39 -10.33
C ALA A 96 -10.09 18.13 -11.61
N ARG A 97 -10.33 17.40 -12.71
CA ARG A 97 -10.81 17.99 -13.97
C ARG A 97 -12.22 18.55 -13.85
N GLU A 98 -13.12 17.80 -13.23
CA GLU A 98 -14.49 18.26 -12.91
C GLU A 98 -14.47 19.53 -12.06
N ALA A 99 -13.63 19.55 -11.02
CA ALA A 99 -13.47 20.69 -10.12
C ALA A 99 -12.89 21.93 -10.84
N ALA A 100 -11.88 21.74 -11.70
CA ALA A 100 -11.34 22.83 -12.50
C ALA A 100 -12.38 23.37 -13.50
N GLN A 101 -13.16 22.49 -14.13
CA GLN A 101 -14.24 22.89 -15.03
C GLN A 101 -15.34 23.68 -14.32
N MET A 102 -15.80 23.23 -13.15
CA MET A 102 -16.75 23.98 -12.33
C MET A 102 -16.16 25.33 -11.91
N GLY A 103 -14.90 25.35 -11.49
CA GLY A 103 -14.24 26.59 -11.11
C GLY A 103 -14.11 27.59 -12.26
N ALA A 104 -13.95 27.10 -13.50
CA ALA A 104 -13.90 27.93 -14.69
C ALA A 104 -15.27 28.52 -15.11
N SER A 105 -16.38 27.91 -14.73
CA SER A 105 -17.74 28.39 -15.04
C SER A 105 -18.39 29.21 -13.93
N GLN A 106 -17.81 29.21 -12.73
CA GLN A 106 -18.34 30.00 -11.60
C GLN A 106 -17.95 31.48 -11.71
N PRO A 107 -18.77 32.41 -11.20
CA PRO A 107 -18.41 33.82 -11.18
C PRO A 107 -17.23 34.06 -10.21
N THR A 108 -16.50 35.16 -10.42
CA THR A 108 -15.33 35.56 -9.62
C THR A 108 -15.61 36.74 -8.69
N ASN A 109 -16.82 37.30 -8.75
CA ASN A 109 -17.24 38.45 -7.93
C ASN A 109 -17.35 38.13 -6.43
N ASP A 110 -17.37 36.85 -6.06
CA ASP A 110 -17.49 36.40 -4.67
C ASP A 110 -16.14 36.14 -3.99
N LEU A 111 -15.03 36.20 -4.74
CA LEU A 111 -13.70 35.81 -4.25
C LEU A 111 -13.08 36.82 -3.26
N SER A 112 -13.69 37.99 -3.11
CA SER A 112 -13.37 38.93 -2.01
C SER A 112 -14.00 38.54 -0.67
N ASN A 113 -14.95 37.60 -0.65
CA ASN A 113 -15.57 37.09 0.57
C ASN A 113 -14.68 36.04 1.25
N ALA A 114 -14.76 35.93 2.58
CA ALA A 114 -14.01 34.94 3.35
C ALA A 114 -14.95 33.96 4.09
N PRO A 115 -15.05 32.68 3.68
CA PRO A 115 -14.60 32.11 2.42
C PRO A 115 -15.61 32.30 1.27
N PRO A 116 -15.16 32.32 -0.01
CA PRO A 116 -16.03 32.48 -1.17
C PRO A 116 -17.01 31.31 -1.32
N ALA A 117 -18.22 31.59 -1.79
CA ALA A 117 -19.23 30.56 -2.03
C ALA A 117 -18.83 29.64 -3.19
N SER A 118 -18.20 30.18 -4.23
CA SER A 118 -17.68 29.44 -5.38
C SER A 118 -16.60 28.43 -4.98
N ILE A 119 -15.72 28.80 -4.05
CA ILE A 119 -14.67 27.92 -3.52
C ILE A 119 -15.29 26.79 -2.67
N ARG A 120 -16.31 27.10 -1.85
CA ARG A 120 -17.06 26.06 -1.10
C ARG A 120 -17.80 25.10 -2.04
N ALA A 121 -18.41 25.62 -3.10
CA ALA A 121 -19.08 24.79 -4.10
C ALA A 121 -18.11 23.81 -4.79
N ILE A 122 -16.89 24.25 -5.12
CA ILE A 122 -15.85 23.38 -5.68
C ILE A 122 -15.43 22.29 -4.67
N ARG A 123 -15.26 22.63 -3.39
CA ARG A 123 -14.97 21.65 -2.33
C ARG A 123 -16.09 20.60 -2.22
N ASP A 124 -17.34 21.04 -2.22
CA ASP A 124 -18.51 20.15 -2.09
C ASP A 124 -18.63 19.23 -3.31
N LEU A 125 -18.36 19.73 -4.52
CA LEU A 125 -18.24 18.91 -5.72
C LEU A 125 -17.14 17.85 -5.56
N VAL A 126 -15.94 18.24 -5.12
CA VAL A 126 -14.82 17.29 -4.93
C VAL A 126 -15.21 16.20 -3.93
N SER A 127 -15.80 16.57 -2.78
CA SER A 127 -16.27 15.60 -1.80
C SER A 127 -17.30 14.63 -2.40
N ASN A 128 -18.31 15.13 -3.11
CA ASN A 128 -19.33 14.31 -3.75
C ASN A 128 -18.77 13.40 -4.86
N SER A 129 -17.85 13.91 -5.69
CA SER A 129 -17.22 13.18 -6.79
C SER A 129 -16.32 12.04 -6.27
N LEU A 130 -15.57 12.27 -5.19
CA LEU A 130 -14.79 11.24 -4.52
C LEU A 130 -15.68 10.16 -3.90
N GLN A 131 -16.73 10.54 -3.17
CA GLN A 131 -17.66 9.59 -2.55
C GLN A 131 -18.40 8.74 -3.60
N SER A 132 -18.83 9.35 -4.71
CA SER A 132 -19.44 8.65 -5.85
C SER A 132 -18.48 7.61 -6.44
N SER A 133 -17.20 7.96 -6.55
CA SER A 133 -16.13 7.09 -7.03
C SER A 133 -15.63 6.04 -6.01
N LYS A 134 -16.30 5.93 -4.85
CA LYS A 134 -15.93 5.06 -3.72
C LYS A 134 -14.52 5.36 -3.18
N VAL A 135 -14.14 6.62 -3.16
CA VAL A 135 -12.92 7.14 -2.53
C VAL A 135 -13.32 7.88 -1.26
N ASN A 136 -12.60 7.65 -0.17
CA ASN A 136 -12.85 8.34 1.10
C ASN A 136 -12.43 9.81 0.97
N ASP A 137 -13.34 10.75 1.24
CA ASP A 137 -13.04 12.19 1.19
C ASP A 137 -12.45 12.72 2.50
N CYS A 138 -12.31 11.87 3.52
CA CYS A 138 -11.72 12.17 4.83
C CYS A 138 -12.40 13.33 5.56
N GLY A 139 -13.69 13.57 5.28
CA GLY A 139 -14.46 14.68 5.85
C GLY A 139 -14.26 16.02 5.13
N LEU A 140 -13.87 16.00 3.84
CA LEU A 140 -13.63 17.22 3.07
C LEU A 140 -14.85 18.17 3.04
N ALA A 141 -16.08 17.64 3.02
CA ALA A 141 -17.30 18.47 2.95
C ALA A 141 -17.42 19.51 4.08
N THR A 142 -16.87 19.24 5.26
CA THR A 142 -16.90 20.14 6.42
C THR A 142 -15.59 20.88 6.64
N ALA A 143 -14.60 20.68 5.78
CA ALA A 143 -13.29 21.31 5.90
C ALA A 143 -13.38 22.83 5.81
N ALA A 144 -12.70 23.50 6.74
CA ALA A 144 -12.57 24.95 6.72
C ALA A 144 -11.65 25.40 5.58
N ALA A 145 -12.05 26.45 4.88
CA ALA A 145 -11.24 27.08 3.86
C ALA A 145 -10.17 27.94 4.54
N THR A 146 -8.92 27.76 4.14
CA THR A 146 -7.78 28.58 4.60
C THR A 146 -7.21 29.33 3.40
N PRO A 147 -6.93 30.63 3.51
CA PRO A 147 -6.27 31.36 2.42
C PRO A 147 -4.86 30.78 2.22
N ALA A 148 -4.52 30.43 0.98
CA ALA A 148 -3.25 29.80 0.64
C ALA A 148 -2.39 30.78 -0.17
N GLY A 149 -1.29 31.26 0.40
CA GLY A 149 -0.28 32.07 -0.32
C GLY A 149 -0.15 33.55 0.07
N GLY A 150 -0.63 33.98 1.24
CA GLY A 150 -0.57 35.40 1.64
C GLY A 150 -1.61 36.25 0.91
N ALA A 151 -1.33 37.54 0.64
CA ALA A 151 -2.26 38.57 0.16
C ALA A 151 -2.90 38.35 -1.24
N THR A 152 -2.99 37.11 -1.73
CA THR A 152 -3.75 36.74 -2.93
C THR A 152 -5.13 36.23 -2.51
N PRO A 153 -6.23 37.01 -2.66
CA PRO A 153 -7.57 36.60 -2.23
C PRO A 153 -8.16 35.44 -3.07
N TRP A 154 -7.47 35.03 -4.14
CA TRP A 154 -7.98 34.11 -5.16
C TRP A 154 -7.58 32.65 -4.96
N LYS A 155 -6.81 32.33 -3.90
CA LYS A 155 -6.27 30.99 -3.65
C LYS A 155 -6.60 30.48 -2.25
N TRP A 156 -7.16 29.28 -2.19
CA TRP A 156 -7.69 28.67 -0.97
C TRP A 156 -7.29 27.22 -0.86
N SER A 157 -7.00 26.77 0.36
CA SER A 157 -6.72 25.38 0.70
C SER A 157 -7.69 24.80 1.71
N PHE A 158 -7.99 23.53 1.55
CA PHE A 158 -8.69 22.68 2.49
C PHE A 158 -7.78 21.52 2.83
N THR A 159 -7.57 21.26 4.12
CA THR A 159 -6.74 20.15 4.58
C THR A 159 -7.53 19.32 5.58
N VAL A 160 -7.60 18.03 5.32
CA VAL A 160 -8.26 17.04 6.17
C VAL A 160 -7.34 15.85 6.43
N SER A 161 -7.53 15.18 7.56
CA SER A 161 -6.73 14.01 7.93
C SER A 161 -7.43 12.72 7.52
N CYS A 162 -6.73 11.85 6.79
CA CYS A 162 -7.17 10.50 6.45
C CYS A 162 -6.61 9.45 7.44
N GLY A 163 -6.43 9.85 8.70
CA GLY A 163 -5.82 9.00 9.74
C GLY A 163 -4.36 8.65 9.41
N THR A 164 -4.01 7.37 9.53
CA THR A 164 -2.61 6.91 9.32
C THR A 164 -2.13 6.97 7.87
N ALA A 165 -3.01 7.26 6.90
CA ALA A 165 -2.59 7.45 5.52
C ALA A 165 -1.90 8.82 5.30
N GLY A 166 -2.20 9.80 6.15
CA GLY A 166 -1.71 11.18 6.03
C GLY A 166 -2.83 12.18 5.73
N ASN A 167 -2.44 13.35 5.25
CA ASN A 167 -3.38 14.45 4.99
C ASN A 167 -3.79 14.49 3.52
N PHE A 168 -5.08 14.70 3.27
CA PHE A 168 -5.64 15.07 1.99
C PHE A 168 -5.76 16.59 1.90
N VAL A 169 -5.18 17.16 0.85
CA VAL A 169 -5.18 18.61 0.61
C VAL A 169 -5.82 18.92 -0.74
N LEU A 170 -6.85 19.76 -0.72
CA LEU A 170 -7.43 20.39 -1.90
C LEU A 170 -6.98 21.84 -1.92
N THR A 171 -6.36 22.27 -3.03
CA THR A 171 -6.02 23.68 -3.28
C THR A 171 -6.73 24.14 -4.52
N VAL A 172 -7.44 25.26 -4.41
CA VAL A 172 -8.15 25.91 -5.51
C VAL A 172 -7.55 27.30 -5.69
N ASP A 173 -6.97 27.54 -6.86
CA ASP A 173 -6.42 28.83 -7.28
C ASP A 173 -7.21 29.34 -8.48
N ARG A 174 -8.07 30.33 -8.25
CA ARG A 174 -8.92 30.94 -9.28
C ARG A 174 -8.31 32.20 -9.90
N GLY A 175 -7.12 32.59 -9.46
CA GLY A 175 -6.34 33.70 -10.00
C GLY A 175 -5.17 33.26 -10.87
N TYR A 176 -5.10 31.98 -11.23
CA TYR A 176 -3.99 31.42 -12.00
C TYR A 176 -3.97 32.01 -13.42
N VAL A 177 -2.82 32.54 -13.85
CA VAL A 177 -2.68 33.14 -15.18
C VAL A 177 -1.85 32.23 -16.07
N PHE A 178 -2.47 31.74 -17.15
CA PHE A 178 -1.75 31.03 -18.20
C PHE A 178 -1.24 32.03 -19.25
N THR A 179 0.05 31.96 -19.57
CA THR A 179 0.65 32.76 -20.65
C THR A 179 0.75 31.89 -21.89
N SER A 180 -0.02 32.23 -22.93
CA SER A 180 -0.03 31.49 -24.19
C SER A 180 1.22 31.78 -25.03
N SER A 181 1.63 30.83 -25.88
CA SER A 181 2.58 31.10 -26.97
C SER A 181 1.95 31.89 -28.13
N VAL A 182 0.62 31.98 -28.16
CA VAL A 182 -0.12 32.81 -29.12
C VAL A 182 0.01 34.27 -28.73
N THR A 183 0.36 35.08 -29.72
CA THR A 183 0.76 36.46 -29.54
C THR A 183 -0.19 37.36 -30.34
N ALA A 184 -0.75 38.39 -29.70
CA ALA A 184 -1.53 39.42 -30.37
C ALA A 184 -0.69 40.71 -30.38
N GLY A 185 -0.30 41.19 -31.57
CA GLY A 185 0.51 42.41 -31.70
C GLY A 185 1.89 42.34 -31.02
N GLY A 186 2.54 41.17 -30.99
CA GLY A 186 3.84 40.99 -30.33
C GLY A 186 3.79 40.68 -28.83
N THR A 187 2.61 40.74 -28.19
CA THR A 187 2.43 40.40 -26.77
C THR A 187 1.75 39.04 -26.56
N PRO A 188 2.31 38.15 -25.72
CA PRO A 188 1.66 36.88 -25.35
C PRO A 188 0.29 37.11 -24.71
N VAL A 189 -0.72 36.39 -25.18
CA VAL A 189 -2.07 36.46 -24.62
C VAL A 189 -2.08 35.81 -23.24
N LYS A 190 -2.56 36.55 -22.23
CA LYS A 190 -2.76 36.06 -20.86
C LYS A 190 -4.21 35.64 -20.67
N MET A 191 -4.44 34.45 -20.15
CA MET A 191 -5.76 33.93 -19.87
C MET A 191 -5.88 33.63 -18.38
N ILE A 192 -6.93 34.15 -17.74
CA ILE A 192 -7.25 33.81 -16.35
C ILE A 192 -7.88 32.42 -16.35
N SER A 193 -7.36 31.57 -15.51
CA SER A 193 -7.72 30.17 -15.41
C SER A 193 -7.93 29.78 -13.97
N THR A 194 -8.72 28.73 -13.76
CA THR A 194 -8.83 28.06 -12.48
C THR A 194 -7.91 26.84 -12.46
N ASN A 195 -7.01 26.81 -11.49
CA ASN A 195 -6.12 25.69 -11.19
C ASN A 195 -6.61 24.98 -9.91
N VAL A 196 -6.87 23.68 -10.02
CA VAL A 196 -7.21 22.82 -8.89
C VAL A 196 -6.12 21.78 -8.70
N THR A 197 -5.60 21.68 -7.49
CA THR A 197 -4.61 20.68 -7.09
C THR A 197 -5.14 19.82 -5.95
N LEU A 198 -5.06 18.50 -6.12
CA LEU A 198 -5.42 17.49 -5.13
C LEU A 198 -4.15 16.72 -4.72
N LEU A 199 -3.87 16.68 -3.42
CA LEU A 199 -2.82 15.86 -2.82
C LEU A 199 -3.47 14.78 -1.98
N TYR A 200 -3.66 13.59 -2.55
CA TYR A 200 -4.37 12.51 -1.88
C TYR A 200 -3.39 11.49 -1.24
N PRO A 201 -3.52 11.17 0.05
CA PRO A 201 -2.64 10.21 0.71
C PRO A 201 -2.97 8.76 0.31
N TYR A 202 -1.97 8.00 -0.11
CA TYR A 202 -2.08 6.57 -0.39
C TYR A 202 -1.22 5.76 0.58
N LYS A 203 -1.79 4.69 1.15
CA LYS A 203 -1.09 3.77 2.05
C LYS A 203 -0.82 2.45 1.35
N TRP A 204 0.46 2.15 1.15
CA TRP A 204 0.91 0.93 0.50
C TRP A 204 0.68 -0.27 1.43
N GLN A 205 0.02 -1.30 0.92
CA GLN A 205 -0.07 -2.60 1.57
C GLN A 205 1.22 -3.41 1.41
N PHE A 206 2.01 -3.10 0.37
CA PHE A 206 3.33 -3.66 0.12
C PHE A 206 4.28 -3.54 1.32
N ASP A 207 4.13 -2.46 2.10
CA ASP A 207 4.89 -2.21 3.33
C ASP A 207 4.85 -3.38 4.33
N ARG A 208 3.73 -4.10 4.42
CA ARG A 208 3.56 -5.22 5.36
C ARG A 208 4.27 -6.51 4.93
N VAL A 209 4.53 -6.68 3.64
CA VAL A 209 5.07 -7.92 3.08
C VAL A 209 6.54 -7.81 2.74
N ILE A 210 7.04 -6.63 2.42
CA ILE A 210 8.46 -6.42 2.09
C ILE A 210 9.38 -6.65 3.30
N THR A 211 8.87 -6.48 4.52
CA THR A 211 9.61 -6.79 5.76
C THR A 211 9.96 -8.27 5.88
N LEU A 212 9.30 -9.16 5.13
CA LEU A 212 9.63 -10.59 5.10
C LEU A 212 10.92 -10.87 4.29
N LEU A 213 11.24 -10.02 3.31
CA LEU A 213 12.45 -10.15 2.49
C LEU A 213 13.59 -9.27 2.99
N ALA A 214 13.27 -8.08 3.52
CA ALA A 214 14.23 -7.10 4.01
C ALA A 214 13.77 -6.47 5.33
N PRO A 215 13.88 -7.19 6.47
CA PRO A 215 13.37 -6.73 7.76
C PRO A 215 14.05 -5.47 8.31
N THR A 216 15.23 -5.11 7.79
CA THR A 216 16.01 -3.94 8.23
C THR A 216 15.71 -2.67 7.44
N TYR A 217 14.88 -2.72 6.40
CA TYR A 217 14.58 -1.55 5.57
C TYR A 217 13.34 -0.80 6.07
N ILE A 218 13.44 0.52 6.18
CA ILE A 218 12.34 1.41 6.57
C ILE A 218 11.66 1.92 5.30
N TYR A 219 10.53 1.32 4.93
CA TYR A 219 9.66 1.86 3.90
C TYR A 219 8.69 2.88 4.55
N PRO A 220 8.48 4.07 3.95
CA PRO A 220 7.60 5.08 4.53
C PRO A 220 6.11 4.69 4.54
N GLY A 221 5.74 3.57 3.91
CA GLY A 221 4.40 2.98 3.89
C GLY A 221 3.28 3.84 3.29
N THR A 222 3.57 5.10 2.97
CA THR A 222 2.61 6.11 2.51
C THR A 222 3.25 7.03 1.47
N THR A 223 2.47 7.47 0.50
CA THR A 223 2.88 8.45 -0.52
C THR A 223 1.72 9.38 -0.85
N GLN A 224 2.02 10.62 -1.27
CA GLN A 224 0.98 11.53 -1.78
C GLN A 224 0.84 11.41 -3.29
N ILE A 225 -0.39 11.13 -3.74
CA ILE A 225 -0.77 11.21 -5.14
C ILE A 225 -1.14 12.67 -5.42
N SER A 226 -0.25 13.37 -6.13
CA SER A 226 -0.46 14.73 -6.58
C SER A 226 -1.11 14.76 -7.96
N VAL A 227 -2.21 15.49 -8.09
CA VAL A 227 -2.87 15.75 -9.36
C VAL A 227 -3.24 17.22 -9.46
N THR A 228 -2.95 17.81 -10.61
CA THR A 228 -3.28 19.20 -10.92
C THR A 228 -4.08 19.26 -12.22
N SER A 229 -5.13 20.08 -12.24
CA SER A 229 -5.92 20.37 -13.43
C SER A 229 -6.14 21.87 -13.55
N VAL A 230 -6.07 22.38 -14.78
CA VAL A 230 -6.23 23.80 -15.08
C VAL A 230 -7.23 23.95 -16.21
N MET A 231 -8.19 24.87 -16.05
CA MET A 231 -9.19 25.21 -17.05
C MET A 231 -9.28 26.73 -17.18
N ALA A 232 -9.34 27.24 -18.41
CA ALA A 232 -9.53 28.67 -18.67
C ALA A 232 -10.94 29.11 -18.28
N ASN A 233 -11.06 30.25 -17.59
CA ASN A 233 -12.37 30.75 -17.15
C ASN A 233 -13.19 31.19 -18.37
N GLN A 234 -14.48 30.87 -18.38
CA GLN A 234 -15.40 31.33 -19.42
C GLN A 234 -15.86 32.74 -19.04
N SER A 235 -15.56 33.71 -19.91
CA SER A 235 -15.94 35.12 -19.73
C SER A 235 -17.40 35.37 -20.05
#